data_AF-A0A7J4SLA5-F1
#
_entry.id   AF-A0A7J4SLA5-F1
#
_cell.length_a   1.000
_cell.length_b   1.000
_cell.length_c   1.000
_cell.angle_alpha   90.00
_cell.angle_beta   90.00
_cell.angle_gamma   90.00
#
_symmetry.space_group_name_H-M   'P 1'
#
loop_
_entity.id
_entity.type
_entity.pdbx_description
1 polymer ?
#
loop_
_entity_poly.entity_id
_entity_poly.type
_entity_poly.pdbx_seq_one_letter_code
_entity_poly.pdbx_strand_id
1 'polypeptide(L)'
;MLYDLTLPLNDDTILIPGGGNAFKAETILSIEQGHAAAVHSFSQSTHVGTHMDAAAHYIGGGRTIDQIELDVLIGPAQVIDLREYSGEYITSNILEKEASHVEKGDRLLMITGDVDKYFHRAENP
;
A
#
# COMPACT_ATOMS: atom_id res chain seq x y z
N MET A 1 19.29 7.20 3.64
CA MET A 1 18.30 7.70 2.67
C MET A 1 16.98 7.01 2.97
N LEU A 2 15.85 7.69 2.87
CA LEU A 2 14.52 7.11 3.06
C LEU A 2 13.76 7.25 1.74
N TYR A 3 13.07 6.17 1.35
CA TYR A 3 12.18 6.14 0.19
C TYR A 3 10.76 6.01 0.70
N ASP A 4 9.87 6.90 0.29
CA ASP A 4 8.45 6.77 0.56
C ASP A 4 7.84 5.84 -0.49
N LEU A 5 7.19 4.77 -0.02
CA LEU A 5 6.52 3.77 -0.86
C LEU A 5 4.99 3.90 -0.75
N THR A 6 4.52 4.99 -0.15
CA THR A 6 3.10 5.25 0.14
C THR A 6 2.51 6.15 -0.93
N LEU A 7 1.33 5.79 -1.43
CA LEU A 7 0.56 6.67 -2.31
C LEU A 7 -0.22 7.71 -1.49
N PRO A 8 -0.36 8.96 -1.99
CA PRO A 8 -1.15 9.97 -1.31
C PRO A 8 -2.62 9.53 -1.19
N LEU A 9 -3.24 9.83 -0.06
CA LEU A 9 -4.68 9.65 0.16
C LEU A 9 -5.42 10.97 -0.13
N ASN A 10 -6.36 10.91 -1.07
CA ASN A 10 -7.15 12.04 -1.57
C ASN A 10 -8.41 11.51 -2.30
N ASP A 11 -9.20 12.43 -2.87
CA ASP A 11 -10.44 12.08 -3.59
C ASP A 11 -10.21 11.26 -4.87
N ASP A 12 -8.98 11.25 -5.40
CA ASP A 12 -8.56 10.45 -6.57
C ASP A 12 -7.99 9.08 -6.17
N THR A 13 -7.98 8.76 -4.87
CA THR A 13 -7.49 7.46 -4.39
C THR A 13 -8.32 6.33 -4.97
N ILE A 14 -7.63 5.41 -5.66
CA ILE A 14 -8.26 4.29 -6.33
C ILE A 14 -8.98 3.42 -5.30
N LEU A 15 -10.27 3.18 -5.54
CA LEU A 15 -11.10 2.26 -4.78
C LEU A 15 -11.41 1.03 -5.63
N ILE A 16 -11.21 -0.16 -5.05
CA ILE A 16 -11.59 -1.41 -5.68
C ILE A 16 -13.14 -1.50 -5.73
N PRO A 17 -13.75 -1.89 -6.86
CA PRO A 17 -15.19 -2.14 -6.93
C PRO A 17 -15.66 -3.11 -5.83
N GLY A 18 -16.59 -2.67 -4.98
CA GLY A 18 -17.06 -3.46 -3.83
C GLY A 18 -16.20 -3.36 -2.57
N GLY A 19 -15.11 -2.58 -2.58
CA GLY A 19 -14.19 -2.35 -1.46
C GLY A 19 -14.73 -1.46 -0.33
N GLY A 20 -16.01 -1.10 -0.36
CA GLY A 20 -16.65 -0.26 0.65
C GLY A 20 -16.47 1.24 0.40
N ASN A 21 -16.08 1.99 1.43
CA ASN A 21 -16.02 3.44 1.38
C ASN A 21 -14.66 3.95 0.87
N ALA A 22 -14.70 4.87 -0.10
CA ALA A 22 -13.54 5.64 -0.53
C ALA A 22 -13.00 6.51 0.62
N PHE A 23 -11.75 6.97 0.48
CA PHE A 23 -11.19 7.97 1.37
C PHE A 23 -12.00 9.26 1.31
N LYS A 24 -12.31 9.81 2.48
CA LYS A 24 -12.90 11.13 2.63
C LYS A 24 -12.26 11.82 3.80
N ALA A 25 -11.89 13.09 3.61
CA ALA A 25 -11.44 13.97 4.68
C ALA A 25 -12.29 15.25 4.70
N GLU A 26 -12.61 15.73 5.89
CA GLU A 26 -13.38 16.95 6.10
C GLU A 26 -12.66 17.84 7.11
N THR A 27 -12.68 19.15 6.86
CA THR A 27 -12.18 20.14 7.82
C THR A 27 -13.24 20.40 8.87
N ILE A 28 -12.92 20.14 10.13
CA ILE A 28 -13.78 20.39 11.28
C ILE A 28 -13.49 21.77 11.88
N LEU A 29 -12.21 22.10 12.06
CA LEU A 29 -11.75 23.42 12.53
C LEU A 29 -10.62 23.93 11.63
N SER A 30 -10.62 25.24 11.38
CA SER A 30 -9.59 25.91 10.58
C SER A 30 -8.99 27.11 11.32
N ILE A 31 -7.66 27.16 11.41
CA ILE A 31 -6.93 28.30 11.97
C ILE A 31 -7.16 29.57 11.14
N GLU A 32 -7.28 29.43 9.81
CA GLU A 32 -7.57 30.56 8.90
C GLU A 32 -8.95 31.17 9.18
N GLN A 33 -9.87 30.39 9.72
CA GLN A 33 -11.19 30.84 10.17
C GLN A 33 -11.20 31.33 11.63
N GLY A 34 -10.03 31.46 12.28
CA GLY A 34 -9.88 31.98 13.64
C GLY A 34 -10.02 30.93 14.75
N HIS A 35 -10.07 29.64 14.43
CA HIS A 35 -10.05 28.59 15.44
C HIS A 35 -8.65 28.43 16.06
N ALA A 36 -8.58 27.92 17.29
CA ALA A 36 -7.32 27.73 18.01
C ALA A 36 -6.45 26.60 17.44
N ALA A 37 -7.01 25.72 16.61
CA ALA A 37 -6.34 24.58 16.02
C ALA A 37 -6.95 24.22 14.66
N ALA A 38 -6.17 23.54 13.82
CA ALA A 38 -6.65 22.87 12.62
C ALA A 38 -7.04 21.43 12.98
N VAL A 39 -8.27 21.04 12.66
CA VAL A 39 -8.78 19.69 12.96
C VAL A 39 -9.47 19.16 11.73
N HIS A 40 -9.10 17.95 11.35
CA HIS A 40 -9.71 17.21 10.26
C HIS A 40 -10.28 15.89 10.77
N SER A 41 -11.38 15.47 10.19
CA SER A 41 -11.96 14.13 10.34
C SER A 41 -11.76 13.38 9.03
N PHE A 42 -11.47 12.09 9.08
CA PHE A 42 -11.39 11.27 7.88
C PHE A 42 -12.02 9.89 8.10
N SER A 43 -12.45 9.28 7.00
CA SER A 43 -13.02 7.93 6.99
C SER A 43 -12.64 7.19 5.72
N GLN A 44 -12.45 5.87 5.81
CA GLN A 44 -12.21 4.97 4.69
C GLN A 44 -12.47 3.51 5.09
N SER A 45 -12.58 2.62 4.10
CA SER A 45 -12.40 1.17 4.30
C SER A 45 -10.93 0.81 4.57
N THR A 46 -10.68 -0.38 5.12
CA THR A 46 -9.32 -0.87 5.48
C THR A 46 -8.41 -1.17 4.28
N HIS A 47 -8.99 -1.36 3.08
CA HIS A 47 -8.27 -1.73 1.85
C HIS A 47 -8.31 -0.58 0.83
N VAL A 48 -7.88 0.61 1.25
CA VAL A 48 -7.84 1.83 0.44
C VAL A 48 -6.41 2.38 0.43
N GLY A 49 -5.89 2.69 -0.76
CA GLY A 49 -4.51 3.15 -0.94
C GLY A 49 -3.46 2.09 -0.56
N THR A 50 -2.25 2.53 -0.21
CA THR A 50 -1.20 1.66 0.34
C THR A 50 -1.63 1.17 1.72
N HIS A 51 -1.86 -0.14 1.86
CA HIS A 51 -2.42 -0.75 3.07
C HIS A 51 -1.76 -2.10 3.39
N MET A 52 -2.23 -2.75 4.46
CA MET A 52 -1.76 -4.06 4.89
C MET A 52 -2.94 -4.99 5.15
N ASP A 53 -2.85 -6.20 4.60
CA ASP A 53 -3.83 -7.25 4.84
C ASP A 53 -3.44 -8.11 6.04
N ALA A 54 -4.37 -8.26 6.98
CA ALA A 54 -4.27 -9.23 8.05
C ALA A 54 -4.92 -10.56 7.64
N ALA A 55 -4.52 -11.68 8.25
CA ALA A 55 -5.08 -13.00 7.93
C ALA A 55 -6.61 -13.06 8.12
N ALA A 56 -7.15 -12.33 9.09
CA ALA A 56 -8.58 -12.17 9.33
C ALA A 56 -9.38 -11.65 8.11
N HIS A 57 -8.71 -11.03 7.12
CA HIS A 57 -9.35 -10.55 5.90
C HIS A 57 -9.97 -11.70 5.08
N TYR A 58 -9.33 -12.87 5.05
CA TYR A 58 -9.81 -14.04 4.29
C TYR A 58 -10.05 -15.29 5.13
N ILE A 59 -9.49 -15.36 6.35
CA ILE A 59 -9.54 -16.54 7.21
C ILE A 59 -10.38 -16.22 8.44
N GLY A 60 -11.55 -16.85 8.57
CA GLY A 60 -12.40 -16.72 9.75
C GLY A 60 -11.66 -17.13 11.02
N GLY A 61 -11.59 -16.22 12.01
CA GLY A 61 -10.79 -16.41 13.23
C GLY A 61 -9.28 -16.26 13.03
N GLY A 62 -8.83 -15.80 11.85
CA GLY A 62 -7.44 -15.45 11.59
C GLY A 62 -6.98 -14.25 12.41
N ARG A 63 -5.65 -14.04 12.46
CA ARG A 63 -5.05 -12.92 13.18
C ARG A 63 -5.52 -11.58 12.61
N THR A 64 -5.90 -10.66 13.50
CA THR A 64 -6.19 -9.26 13.18
C THR A 64 -4.90 -8.44 13.10
N ILE A 65 -4.98 -7.22 12.56
CA ILE A 65 -3.81 -6.37 12.30
C ILE A 65 -3.02 -6.04 13.57
N ASP A 66 -3.72 -5.85 14.70
CA ASP A 66 -3.16 -5.57 16.03
C ASP A 66 -2.47 -6.79 16.67
N GLN A 67 -2.63 -7.98 16.08
CA GLN A 67 -2.02 -9.23 16.53
C GLN A 67 -0.81 -9.65 15.67
N ILE A 68 -0.39 -8.81 14.72
CA ILE A 68 0.82 -9.06 13.93
C ILE A 68 2.04 -8.60 14.72
N GLU A 69 2.99 -9.52 14.93
CA GLU A 69 4.26 -9.22 15.59
C GLU A 69 5.07 -8.16 14.82
N LEU A 70 5.63 -7.18 15.52
CA LEU A 70 6.36 -6.07 14.91
C LEU A 70 7.59 -6.51 14.10
N ASP A 71 8.22 -7.62 14.49
CA ASP A 71 9.38 -8.20 13.78
C ASP A 71 9.04 -8.67 12.35
N VAL A 72 7.76 -8.91 12.06
CA VAL A 72 7.28 -9.18 10.70
C VAL A 72 7.29 -7.89 9.88
N LEU A 73 6.99 -6.74 10.50
CA LEU A 73 6.77 -5.45 9.83
C LEU A 73 8.05 -4.66 9.61
N ILE A 74 9.12 -4.96 10.35
CA ILE A 74 10.36 -4.20 10.33
C ILE A 74 11.55 -5.11 10.03
N GLY A 75 12.31 -4.76 9.00
CA GLY A 75 13.60 -5.38 8.73
C GLY A 75 13.99 -5.31 7.26
N PRO A 76 15.11 -5.94 6.88
CA PRO A 76 15.58 -5.96 5.49
C PRO A 76 14.54 -6.61 4.59
N ALA A 77 14.41 -6.07 3.37
CA ALA A 77 13.61 -6.62 2.30
C ALA A 77 14.46 -6.74 1.04
N GLN A 78 14.24 -7.82 0.30
CA GLN A 78 14.78 -7.97 -1.05
C GLN A 78 13.87 -7.23 -2.01
N VAL A 79 14.47 -6.50 -2.94
CA VAL A 79 13.75 -5.78 -4.00
C VAL A 79 13.99 -6.51 -5.31
N ILE A 80 12.92 -6.99 -5.94
CA ILE A 80 12.98 -7.61 -7.25
C ILE A 80 12.25 -6.74 -8.28
N ASP A 81 12.91 -6.51 -9.40
CA ASP A 81 12.36 -5.74 -10.52
C ASP A 81 11.75 -6.70 -11.54
N LEU A 82 10.44 -6.62 -11.71
CA LEU A 82 9.64 -7.46 -12.59
C LEU A 82 8.95 -6.64 -13.69
N ARG A 83 9.40 -5.40 -13.94
CA ARG A 83 8.80 -4.52 -14.96
C ARG A 83 8.84 -5.10 -16.38
N GLU A 84 9.81 -5.95 -16.67
CA GLU A 84 9.89 -6.68 -17.95
C GLU A 84 8.66 -7.59 -18.18
N TYR A 85 8.03 -8.07 -17.10
CA TYR A 85 6.87 -8.97 -17.13
C TYR A 85 5.53 -8.23 -16.92
N SER A 86 5.50 -6.91 -17.11
CA SER A 86 4.31 -6.11 -16.83
C SER A 86 3.11 -6.53 -17.68
N GLY A 87 1.98 -6.80 -17.03
CA GLY A 87 0.75 -7.30 -17.68
C GLY A 87 0.68 -8.83 -17.80
N GLU A 88 1.70 -9.55 -17.34
CA GLU A 88 1.73 -11.00 -17.28
C GLU A 88 1.52 -11.52 -15.85
N TYR A 89 1.18 -12.80 -15.72
CA TYR A 89 1.18 -13.47 -14.42
C TYR A 89 2.62 -13.71 -13.96
N ILE A 90 2.92 -13.35 -12.72
CA ILE A 90 4.19 -13.68 -12.07
C ILE A 90 4.15 -15.17 -11.69
N THR A 91 4.88 -16.00 -12.43
CA THR A 91 4.93 -17.46 -12.24
C THR A 91 6.11 -17.89 -11.38
N SER A 92 6.11 -19.14 -10.91
CA SER A 92 7.25 -19.73 -10.19
C SER A 92 8.53 -19.69 -11.01
N ASN A 93 8.48 -19.95 -12.32
CA ASN A 93 9.66 -19.91 -13.19
C ASN A 93 10.30 -18.51 -13.25
N ILE A 94 9.47 -17.45 -13.23
CA ILE A 94 9.96 -16.07 -13.18
C ILE A 94 10.64 -15.83 -11.83
N LEU A 95 10.01 -16.25 -10.73
CA LEU A 95 10.58 -16.07 -9.39
C LEU A 95 11.87 -16.89 -9.19
N GLU A 96 11.94 -18.11 -9.72
CA GLU A 96 13.16 -18.93 -9.70
C GLU A 96 14.32 -18.26 -10.45
N LYS A 97 14.01 -17.50 -11.52
CA LYS A 97 15.00 -16.75 -12.29
C LYS A 97 15.40 -15.44 -11.60
N GLU A 98 14.43 -14.60 -11.26
CA GLU A 98 14.64 -13.21 -10.82
C GLU A 98 14.85 -13.09 -9.30
N ALA A 99 14.41 -14.08 -8.52
CA ALA A 99 14.39 -14.05 -7.07
C ALA A 99 15.09 -15.27 -6.42
N SER A 100 16.02 -15.91 -7.14
CA SER A 100 16.78 -17.09 -6.65
C SER A 100 17.59 -16.86 -5.37
N HIS A 101 17.83 -15.60 -5.01
CA HIS A 101 18.54 -15.19 -3.81
C HIS A 101 17.63 -15.00 -2.58
N VAL A 102 16.31 -15.10 -2.75
CA VAL A 102 15.34 -14.93 -1.66
C VAL A 102 15.28 -16.18 -0.80
N GLU A 103 15.38 -16.00 0.51
CA GLU A 103 15.36 -17.07 1.49
C GLU A 103 14.10 -17.04 2.37
N LYS A 104 13.85 -18.15 3.08
CA LYS A 104 12.74 -18.24 4.02
C LYS A 104 12.89 -17.19 5.13
N GLY A 105 11.89 -16.33 5.28
CA GLY A 105 11.85 -15.27 6.29
C GLY A 105 12.21 -13.90 5.72
N ASP A 106 12.66 -13.83 4.47
CA ASP A 106 12.80 -12.56 3.77
C ASP A 106 11.46 -11.87 3.56
N ARG A 107 11.51 -10.55 3.59
CA ARG A 107 10.46 -9.69 3.04
C ARG A 107 10.80 -9.41 1.59
N LEU A 108 9.82 -9.48 0.71
CA LEU A 108 10.02 -9.30 -0.72
C LEU A 108 9.18 -8.12 -1.20
N LEU A 109 9.83 -7.13 -1.81
CA LEU A 109 9.19 -6.05 -2.55
C LEU A 109 9.30 -6.33 -4.04
N MET A 110 8.16 -6.43 -4.72
CA MET A 110 8.08 -6.73 -6.15
C MET A 110 7.68 -5.49 -6.94
N ILE A 111 8.55 -5.01 -7.82
CA ILE A 111 8.28 -3.83 -8.65
C ILE A 111 7.74 -4.30 -10.00
N THR A 112 6.44 -4.13 -10.25
CA THR A 112 5.78 -4.55 -11.49
C THR A 112 5.57 -3.42 -12.51
N GLY A 113 5.78 -2.16 -12.08
CA GLY A 113 5.56 -0.96 -12.89
C GLY A 113 4.10 -0.55 -13.05
N ASP A 114 3.16 -1.20 -12.36
CA ASP A 114 1.73 -0.88 -12.51
C ASP A 114 1.37 0.45 -11.86
N VAL A 115 1.97 0.77 -10.72
CA VAL A 115 1.78 2.06 -10.03
C VAL A 115 2.24 3.23 -10.93
N ASP A 116 3.35 3.08 -11.65
CA ASP A 116 3.92 4.11 -12.52
C ASP A 116 2.92 4.57 -13.59
N LYS A 117 2.11 3.65 -14.12
CA LYS A 117 1.09 3.94 -15.15
C LYS A 117 -0.03 4.87 -14.65
N TYR A 118 -0.29 4.86 -13.34
CA TYR A 118 -1.37 5.61 -12.71
C TYR A 118 -0.88 6.88 -12.02
N PHE A 119 0.31 6.85 -11.41
CA PHE A 119 0.79 7.93 -10.53
C PHE A 119 1.96 8.74 -11.10
N HIS A 120 2.81 8.17 -11.97
CA HIS A 120 3.92 8.90 -12.61
C HIS A 120 3.57 9.36 -14.03
N ARG A 121 2.48 10.12 -14.16
CA ARG A 121 2.17 10.85 -15.41
C ARG A 121 3.02 12.12 -15.45
N ALA A 122 3.42 12.55 -16.65
CA ALA A 122 4.22 13.78 -16.86
C ALA A 122 3.60 15.06 -16.26
N GLU A 123 2.32 15.01 -15.86
CA GLU A 123 1.56 16.12 -15.28
C GLU A 123 1.55 16.10 -13.74
N ASN A 124 2.12 15.08 -13.08
CA ASN A 124 2.26 15.02 -11.62
C ASN A 124 3.58 14.31 -11.26
N PRO A 125 4.70 15.06 -11.18
CA PRO A 125 6.04 14.51 -10.95
C PRO A 125 6.23 13.89 -9.57
#